data_AF-A0AAV0B246-F1
#
_entry.id   AF-A0AAV0B246-F1
#
_cell.length_a   1.000
_cell.length_b   1.000
_cell.length_c   1.000
_cell.angle_alpha   90.00
_cell.angle_beta   90.00
_cell.angle_gamma   90.00
#
_symmetry.space_group_name_H-M   'P 1'
#
loop_
_entity.id
_entity.type
_entity.pdbx_description
1 polymer ?
#
loop_
_entity_poly.entity_id
_entity_poly.type
_entity_poly.pdbx_seq_one_letter_code
_entity_poly.pdbx_strand_id
1 'polypeptide(L)'
;YRIRFEPHPDDADRSGNSQPGTIVDKVLGDPFLYNFFLQSQAGVKGTSCPTRYILLHDETNYTVNDLQNIANSLCSGFQRATRSVQIEKFTYYANLVATRAKKWTCQLTMVLHFSQSTVELKPQVRDSMSLIN
;
A
#
# COMPACT_ATOMS: atom_id res chain seq x y z
N TYR A 1 -2.91 13.58 6.12
CA TYR A 1 -1.69 14.16 6.72
C TYR A 1 -0.49 13.80 5.85
N ARG A 2 0.41 14.75 5.56
CA ARG A 2 1.60 14.51 4.72
C ARG A 2 2.84 14.59 5.60
N ILE A 3 3.29 13.45 6.10
CA ILE A 3 4.51 13.32 6.91
C ILE A 3 5.70 12.98 6.01
N ARG A 4 6.89 13.39 6.44
CA ARG A 4 8.18 13.10 5.82
C ARG A 4 9.15 12.71 6.92
N PHE A 5 10.03 11.76 6.63
CA PHE A 5 11.12 11.42 7.52
C PHE A 5 12.38 12.13 7.05
N GLU A 6 13.07 12.75 7.99
CA GLU A 6 14.34 13.42 7.78
C GLU A 6 15.39 12.68 8.60
N PRO A 7 16.17 11.77 7.98
CA PRO A 7 17.20 11.02 8.68
C PRO A 7 18.40 11.93 9.00
N HIS A 8 19.20 11.52 9.98
CA HIS A 8 20.55 12.08 10.12
C HIS A 8 21.36 11.77 8.85
N PRO A 9 22.28 12.63 8.39
CA PRO A 9 23.07 12.40 7.19
C PRO A 9 23.80 11.04 7.14
N ASP A 10 24.18 10.49 8.30
CA ASP A 10 24.85 9.20 8.40
C ASP A 10 23.90 7.99 8.23
N ASP A 11 22.61 8.18 8.47
CA ASP A 11 21.58 7.13 8.40
C ASP A 11 20.77 7.20 7.09
N ALA A 12 21.11 8.13 6.20
CA ALA A 12 20.40 8.34 4.94
C ALA A 12 20.76 7.28 3.87
N ASP A 13 19.78 6.92 3.05
CA ASP A 13 19.99 6.14 1.83
C ASP A 13 20.70 7.01 0.76
N ARG A 14 21.17 6.39 -0.32
CA ARG A 14 21.82 7.06 -1.48
C ARG A 14 21.06 8.28 -2.03
N SER A 15 19.76 8.35 -1.83
CA SER A 15 18.83 9.41 -2.26
C SER A 15 18.62 10.50 -1.22
N GLY A 16 19.22 10.39 -0.02
CA GLY A 16 19.01 11.28 1.11
C GLY A 16 17.75 10.99 1.93
N ASN A 17 17.05 9.89 1.64
CA ASN A 17 15.85 9.47 2.37
C ASN A 17 16.19 8.49 3.51
N SER A 18 15.28 8.29 4.47
CA SER A 18 15.44 7.22 5.46
C SER A 18 15.56 5.83 4.82
N GLN A 19 16.27 4.92 5.49
CA GLN A 19 16.41 3.54 5.00
C GLN A 19 15.05 2.86 4.80
N PRO A 20 14.90 1.98 3.78
CA PRO A 20 13.70 1.16 3.65
C PRO A 20 13.54 0.26 4.88
N GLY A 21 12.31 0.15 5.37
CA GLY A 21 11.97 -0.52 6.62
C GLY A 21 11.98 0.37 7.85
N THR A 22 12.22 1.68 7.72
CA THR A 22 12.14 2.62 8.85
C THR A 22 10.71 2.73 9.37
N ILE A 23 10.52 2.54 10.68
CA ILE A 23 9.24 2.61 11.37
C ILE A 23 9.28 3.68 12.46
N VAL A 24 8.21 4.47 12.53
CA VAL A 24 8.01 5.49 13.57
C VAL A 24 6.63 5.31 14.20
N ASP A 25 6.59 4.91 15.46
CA ASP A 25 5.37 4.63 16.25
C ASP A 25 5.19 5.61 17.43
N LYS A 26 6.27 6.00 18.12
CA LYS A 26 6.23 6.72 19.40
C LYS A 26 5.89 8.20 19.35
N VAL A 27 6.07 8.87 18.20
CA VAL A 27 6.11 10.35 18.13
C VAL A 27 4.82 10.96 17.58
N LEU A 28 4.06 10.21 16.77
CA LEU A 28 2.94 10.76 15.97
C LEU A 28 1.66 9.90 16.08
N GLY A 29 1.52 9.20 17.21
CA GLY A 29 0.38 8.33 17.50
C GLY A 29 -0.92 9.11 17.75
N ASP A 30 -2.04 8.44 17.50
CA ASP A 30 -3.36 8.90 17.91
C ASP A 30 -3.54 8.44 19.35
N PRO A 31 -4.11 9.28 20.25
CA PRO A 31 -4.22 8.91 21.67
C PRO A 31 -5.17 7.73 21.92
N PHE A 32 -6.09 7.43 20.99
CA PHE A 32 -7.09 6.37 21.14
C PHE A 32 -6.75 5.12 20.33
N LEU A 33 -6.14 5.28 19.16
CA LEU A 33 -5.85 4.17 18.24
C LEU A 33 -4.34 4.01 18.04
N TYR A 34 -3.88 2.77 18.18
CA TYR A 34 -2.51 2.43 17.84
C TYR A 34 -2.27 2.65 16.33
N ASN A 35 -1.25 3.42 16.01
CA ASN A 35 -0.83 3.64 14.63
C ASN A 35 0.68 3.86 14.54
N PHE A 36 1.21 3.59 13.37
CA PHE A 36 2.63 3.75 13.07
C PHE A 36 2.83 4.20 11.62
N PHE A 37 3.97 4.80 11.35
CA PHE A 37 4.41 5.19 10.02
C PHE A 37 5.50 4.25 9.55
N LEU A 38 5.39 3.72 8.34
CA LEU A 38 6.34 2.80 7.74
C LEU A 38 6.84 3.38 6.41
N GLN A 39 8.16 3.51 6.27
CA GLN A 39 8.82 3.76 4.99
C GLN A 39 9.39 2.45 4.45
N SER A 40 8.57 1.68 3.74
CA SER A 40 8.94 0.34 3.26
C SER A 40 9.86 0.33 2.04
N GLN A 41 9.85 1.38 1.22
CA GLN A 41 10.60 1.46 -0.04
C GLN A 41 11.72 2.51 0.02
N ALA A 42 12.79 2.27 -0.74
CA ALA A 42 13.83 3.27 -0.96
C ALA A 42 13.30 4.40 -1.86
N GLY A 43 13.68 5.64 -1.54
CA GLY A 43 13.24 6.82 -2.28
C GLY A 43 13.99 6.93 -3.60
N VAL A 44 13.34 6.68 -4.74
CA VAL A 44 14.03 6.79 -6.05
C VAL A 44 14.21 8.25 -6.48
N LYS A 45 13.22 9.11 -6.18
CA LYS A 45 13.24 10.52 -6.58
C LYS A 45 12.49 11.38 -5.57
N GLY A 46 13.13 12.46 -5.15
CA GLY A 46 12.58 13.39 -4.15
C GLY A 46 12.45 12.75 -2.76
N THR A 47 11.67 13.37 -1.89
CA THR A 47 11.48 12.90 -0.52
C THR A 47 10.40 11.82 -0.43
N SER A 48 10.75 10.66 0.12
CA SER A 48 9.86 9.52 0.36
C SER A 48 8.64 9.91 1.18
N CYS A 49 7.50 9.30 0.84
CA CYS A 49 6.27 9.41 1.61
C CYS A 49 6.10 8.14 2.44
N PRO A 50 6.30 8.16 3.77
CA PRO A 50 5.94 7.03 4.61
C PRO A 50 4.42 6.81 4.59
N THR A 51 4.01 5.55 4.71
CA THR A 51 2.61 5.14 4.79
C THR A 51 2.20 5.03 6.25
N ARG A 52 1.02 5.57 6.60
CA ARG A 52 0.45 5.44 7.95
C ARG A 52 -0.42 4.18 8.03
N TYR A 53 -0.10 3.31 8.96
CA TYR A 53 -0.90 2.15 9.32
C TYR A 53 -1.64 2.41 10.63
N ILE A 54 -2.94 2.14 10.67
CA ILE A 54 -3.78 2.32 11.85
C ILE A 54 -4.38 0.96 12.19
N LEU A 55 -4.17 0.51 13.42
CA LEU A 55 -4.81 -0.69 13.92
C LEU A 55 -6.22 -0.34 14.37
N LEU A 56 -7.21 -0.80 13.60
CA LEU A 56 -8.62 -0.56 13.90
C LEU A 56 -9.23 -1.66 14.77
N HIS A 57 -8.82 -2.90 14.52
CA HIS A 57 -9.35 -4.09 15.17
C HIS A 57 -8.30 -5.19 15.16
N ASP A 58 -8.15 -5.89 16.28
CA ASP A 58 -7.23 -7.01 16.42
C ASP A 58 -7.85 -8.11 17.28
N GLU A 59 -8.01 -9.30 16.70
CA GLU A 59 -8.50 -10.52 17.39
C GLU A 59 -7.39 -11.54 17.59
N THR A 60 -6.31 -11.37 16.83
CA THR A 60 -5.12 -12.19 16.87
C THR A 60 -4.16 -11.52 17.82
N ASN A 61 -3.87 -12.09 18.99
CA ASN A 61 -2.99 -11.49 20.01
C ASN A 61 -1.53 -11.31 19.54
N TYR A 62 -1.30 -10.53 18.48
CA TYR A 62 0.00 -10.23 17.91
C TYR A 62 0.64 -9.09 18.68
N THR A 63 1.97 -9.15 18.78
CA THR A 63 2.69 -8.00 19.31
C THR A 63 2.74 -6.90 18.25
N VAL A 64 2.90 -5.66 18.71
CA VAL A 64 3.10 -4.50 17.84
C VAL A 64 4.26 -4.73 16.84
N ASN A 65 5.34 -5.34 17.30
CA ASN A 65 6.50 -5.66 16.46
C ASN A 65 6.16 -6.67 15.37
N ASP A 66 5.31 -7.66 15.67
CA ASP A 66 4.87 -8.64 14.68
C ASP A 66 4.03 -7.97 13.59
N LEU A 67 3.10 -7.10 13.96
CA LEU A 67 2.27 -6.35 13.01
C LEU A 67 3.12 -5.46 12.10
N GLN A 68 4.10 -4.76 12.67
CA GLN A 68 5.06 -3.95 11.95
C GLN A 68 5.90 -4.78 10.95
N ASN A 69 6.40 -5.93 11.38
CA ASN A 69 7.18 -6.86 10.55
C ASN A 69 6.35 -7.47 9.42
N ILE A 70 5.11 -7.86 9.71
CA ILE A 70 4.17 -8.38 8.71
C ILE A 70 3.93 -7.30 7.66
N ALA A 71 3.60 -6.07 8.06
CA ALA A 71 3.38 -4.95 7.14
C ALA A 71 4.59 -4.73 6.21
N ASN A 72 5.80 -4.68 6.77
CA ASN A 72 7.03 -4.49 6.00
C ASN A 72 7.32 -5.67 5.04
N SER A 73 7.09 -6.90 5.48
CA SER A 73 7.25 -8.10 4.66
C SER A 73 6.26 -8.14 3.49
N LEU A 74 5.02 -7.70 3.71
CA LEU A 74 4.00 -7.62 2.67
C LEU A 74 4.33 -6.58 1.59
N CYS A 75 4.98 -5.48 1.95
CA CYS A 75 5.47 -4.47 1.01
C CYS A 75 6.61 -4.98 0.12
N SER A 76 7.43 -5.91 0.62
CA SER A 76 8.55 -6.49 -0.13
C SER A 76 8.13 -7.61 -1.09
N GLY A 77 6.98 -8.26 -0.84
CA GLY A 77 6.50 -9.41 -1.62
C GLY A 77 5.70 -9.07 -2.89
N PHE A 78 5.91 -7.91 -3.51
CA PHE A 78 5.14 -7.48 -4.68
C PHE A 78 5.68 -8.12 -5.97
N GLN A 79 4.87 -8.98 -6.61
CA GLN A 79 5.36 -9.82 -7.72
C GLN A 79 5.72 -9.06 -9.00
N ARG A 80 5.20 -7.85 -9.23
CA ARG A 80 5.44 -7.09 -10.47
C ARG A 80 6.72 -6.25 -10.44
N ALA A 81 7.40 -6.16 -9.29
CA ALA A 81 8.63 -5.38 -9.17
C ALA A 81 9.62 -6.10 -8.26
N THR A 82 10.91 -6.03 -8.59
CA THR A 82 12.01 -6.56 -7.76
C THR A 82 12.41 -5.61 -6.62
N ARG A 83 11.50 -4.72 -6.21
CA ARG A 83 11.71 -3.70 -5.18
C ARG A 83 10.52 -3.68 -4.22
N SER A 84 10.79 -3.30 -2.98
CA SER A 84 9.73 -2.98 -2.04
C SER A 84 8.88 -1.81 -2.55
N VAL A 85 7.58 -1.90 -2.31
CA VAL A 85 6.58 -0.88 -2.65
C VAL A 85 6.14 -0.12 -1.41
N GLN A 86 5.58 1.08 -1.60
CA GLN A 86 5.19 1.98 -0.50
C GLN A 86 4.03 1.46 0.37
N ILE A 87 3.13 0.69 -0.23
CA ILE A 87 1.94 0.13 0.40
C ILE A 87 1.96 -1.39 0.24
N GLU A 88 1.26 -2.11 1.10
CA GLU A 88 1.18 -3.57 1.06
C GLU A 88 0.63 -4.05 -0.28
N LYS A 89 1.15 -5.19 -0.73
CA LYS A 89 0.76 -5.80 -2.01
C LYS A 89 -0.76 -5.95 -2.19
N PHE A 90 -1.50 -6.24 -1.12
CA PHE A 90 -2.95 -6.44 -1.18
C PHE A 90 -3.71 -5.16 -1.53
N THR A 91 -3.43 -4.06 -0.82
CA THR A 91 -4.03 -2.75 -1.14
C THR A 91 -3.62 -2.28 -2.54
N TYR A 92 -2.37 -2.55 -2.94
CA TYR A 92 -1.92 -2.25 -4.30
C TYR A 92 -2.71 -3.03 -5.35
N TYR A 93 -2.92 -4.33 -5.15
CA TYR A 93 -3.71 -5.18 -6.05
C TYR A 93 -5.18 -4.74 -6.10
N ALA A 94 -5.79 -4.39 -4.96
CA ALA A 94 -7.14 -3.85 -4.92
C ALA A 94 -7.27 -2.57 -5.78
N ASN A 95 -6.29 -1.66 -5.70
CA ASN A 95 -6.27 -0.46 -6.52
C ASN A 95 -6.15 -0.76 -8.03
N LEU A 96 -5.35 -1.76 -8.41
CA LEU A 96 -5.24 -2.17 -9.81
C LEU A 96 -6.56 -2.73 -10.35
N VAL A 97 -7.21 -3.60 -9.57
CA VAL A 97 -8.52 -4.17 -9.90
C VAL A 97 -9.57 -3.07 -10.02
N ALA A 98 -9.64 -2.16 -9.04
CA ALA A 98 -10.58 -1.03 -9.06
C ALA A 98 -10.36 -0.11 -10.28
N THR A 99 -9.10 0.15 -10.64
CA THR A 99 -8.77 0.95 -11.83
C THR A 99 -9.20 0.27 -13.13
N ARG A 100 -9.01 -1.04 -13.25
CA ARG A 100 -9.43 -1.81 -14.44
C ARG A 100 -10.96 -1.97 -14.52
N ALA A 101 -11.63 -2.17 -13.38
CA ALA A 101 -13.07 -2.15 -13.28
C ALA A 101 -13.64 -0.79 -13.74
N LYS A 102 -13.11 0.32 -13.24
CA LYS A 102 -13.49 1.67 -13.67
C LYS A 102 -13.32 1.86 -15.17
N LYS A 103 -12.21 1.37 -15.76
CA LYS A 103 -11.99 1.47 -17.21
C LYS A 103 -13.07 0.74 -18.00
N TRP A 104 -13.44 -0.47 -17.60
CA TRP A 104 -14.50 -1.23 -18.26
C TRP A 104 -15.87 -0.57 -18.11
N THR A 105 -16.21 -0.11 -16.90
CA THR A 105 -17.47 0.60 -16.67
C THR A 105 -17.53 1.88 -17.52
N CYS A 106 -16.48 2.70 -17.55
CA CYS A 106 -16.45 3.90 -18.40
C CYS A 106 -16.58 3.58 -19.90
N GLN A 107 -15.92 2.51 -20.40
CA GLN A 107 -16.08 2.07 -21.79
C GLN A 107 -17.53 1.68 -22.10
N LEU A 108 -18.18 0.95 -21.21
CA LEU A 108 -19.58 0.55 -21.36
C LEU A 108 -20.54 1.75 -21.27
N THR A 109 -20.31 2.67 -20.33
CA THR A 109 -21.17 3.86 -20.16
C THR A 109 -21.07 4.83 -21.35
N MET A 110 -19.89 4.97 -21.98
CA MET A 110 -19.72 5.76 -23.21
C MET A 110 -20.45 5.18 -24.43
N VAL A 111 -20.63 3.86 -24.48
CA VAL A 111 -21.27 3.17 -25.62
C VAL A 111 -22.78 2.99 -25.41
N LEU A 112 -23.24 2.79 -24.18
CA LEU A 112 -24.59 2.30 -23.92
C LEU A 112 -25.52 3.25 -23.14
N HIS A 113 -25.06 4.43 -22.68
CA HIS A 113 -25.86 5.34 -21.81
C HIS A 113 -26.65 4.60 -20.71
N PHE A 114 -26.07 3.52 -20.16
CA PHE A 114 -26.81 2.59 -19.32
C PHE A 114 -26.56 2.86 -17.84
N SER A 115 -27.67 2.93 -17.10
CA SER A 115 -27.75 3.02 -15.65
C SER A 115 -27.22 1.75 -14.99
N GLN A 116 -26.14 1.89 -14.21
CA GLN A 116 -25.83 1.06 -13.02
C GLN A 116 -25.98 -0.47 -13.16
N SER A 117 -25.57 -1.06 -14.27
CA SER A 117 -25.43 -2.52 -14.36
C SER A 117 -24.11 -2.99 -13.73
N THR A 118 -24.19 -3.93 -12.78
CA THR A 118 -23.02 -4.59 -12.20
C THR A 118 -22.33 -5.44 -13.25
N VAL A 119 -21.08 -5.09 -13.59
CA VAL A 119 -20.28 -5.84 -14.55
C VAL A 119 -19.66 -7.05 -13.86
N GLU A 120 -20.14 -8.25 -14.19
CA GLU A 120 -19.54 -9.49 -13.69
C GLU A 120 -18.35 -9.93 -14.54
N LEU A 121 -17.30 -10.42 -13.86
CA LEU A 121 -16.15 -11.02 -14.50
C LEU A 121 -16.49 -12.43 -14.99
N LYS A 122 -15.94 -12.79 -16.16
CA LYS A 122 -16.00 -14.17 -16.62
C LYS A 122 -15.34 -15.11 -15.59
N PRO A 123 -15.87 -16.32 -15.35
CA PRO A 123 -15.34 -17.26 -14.34
C PRO A 123 -13.85 -17.56 -14.52
N GLN A 124 -13.37 -17.67 -15.77
CA GLN A 124 -11.95 -17.93 -16.07
C GLN A 124 -11.01 -16.82 -15.60
N VAL A 125 -11.49 -15.57 -15.57
CA VAL A 125 -10.71 -14.39 -15.20
C VAL A 125 -10.79 -14.15 -13.69
N ARG A 126 -11.94 -14.47 -13.07
CA ARG A 126 -12.25 -14.23 -11.66
C ARG A 126 -11.20 -14.78 -10.70
N ASP A 127 -10.76 -16.02 -10.92
CA ASP A 127 -9.85 -16.72 -10.00
C ASP A 127 -8.37 -16.52 -10.37
N SER A 128 -8.10 -15.67 -11.37
CA SER A 128 -6.75 -15.43 -11.89
C SER A 128 -6.24 -14.03 -11.53
N MET A 129 -4.94 -13.88 -11.31
CA MET A 129 -4.28 -12.57 -11.22
C MET A 129 -4.11 -11.88 -12.59
N SER A 130 -4.84 -12.30 -13.64
CA SER A 130 -4.85 -11.60 -14.94
C SER A 130 -5.33 -10.15 -14.81
N LEU A 131 -6.15 -9.87 -13.80
CA LEU A 131 -6.59 -8.54 -13.38
C LEU A 131 -5.44 -7.62 -12.93
N ILE A 132 -4.24 -8.15 -12.68
CA ILE A 132 -3.14 -7.42 -12.04
C ILE A 132 -1.93 -7.23 -12.97
N ASN A 133 -1.73 -8.13 -13.94
CA ASN A 133 -0.61 -8.09 -14.90
C ASN A 133 -0.85 -7.07 -16.01
#